data_AF-V4JSZ2-F1
#
_entry.id   AF-V4JSZ2-F1
#
_cell.length_a   1.000
_cell.length_b   1.000
_cell.length_c   1.000
_cell.angle_alpha   90.00
_cell.angle_beta   90.00
_cell.angle_gamma   90.00
#
_symmetry.space_group_name_H-M   'P 1'
#
loop_
_entity.id
_entity.type
_entity.pdbx_description
1 polymer ?
#
loop_
_entity_poly.entity_id
_entity_poly.type
_entity_poly.pdbx_seq_one_letter_code
_entity_poly.pdbx_strand_id
1 'polypeptide(L)'
;MSEHARMQRQRLFGIGLTDLFAGSAWRVELEKELALTSQLLDVVIIEHDPAAAARPPVLPDGLEGLRPHNLLTYKSRHEALDAWALDELIGHSVNYRKLSAVPAAEAAEPTVGGVAQQPTRRLLPGHDFQLCAVAARKPRALCRDADCRSTALPSIFDLRWGLHDIRLIVLGDIEQHPRNAPWELFSADIERIRHGARHYRPHRPEAEALLYELYLRCKLEELDIALQLVGTEHRLIGPRMRLREPFYHRSI
;
A
#
# COMPACT_ATOMS: atom_id res chain seq x y z
N MET A 1 -15.64 -8.86 -0.88
CA MET A 1 -14.36 -9.55 -1.12
C MET A 1 -13.96 -10.27 0.16
N SER A 2 -13.46 -11.51 0.10
CA SER A 2 -12.99 -12.22 1.30
C SER A 2 -11.71 -11.60 1.84
N GLU A 3 -11.46 -11.73 3.15
CA GLU A 3 -10.23 -11.31 3.81
C GLU A 3 -8.97 -11.86 3.11
N HIS A 4 -9.07 -13.08 2.57
CA HIS A 4 -8.02 -13.72 1.78
C HIS A 4 -7.60 -12.92 0.54
N ALA A 5 -8.54 -12.35 -0.21
CA ALA A 5 -8.21 -11.56 -1.40
C ALA A 5 -7.61 -10.18 -1.03
N ARG A 6 -7.96 -9.64 0.13
CA ARG A 6 -7.32 -8.44 0.70
C ARG A 6 -5.85 -8.72 1.05
N MET A 7 -5.61 -9.78 1.81
CA MET A 7 -4.28 -10.26 2.20
C MET A 7 -3.38 -10.48 0.98
N GLN A 8 -3.95 -11.07 -0.08
CA GLN A 8 -3.20 -11.34 -1.28
C GLN A 8 -2.73 -10.06 -2.00
N ARG A 9 -3.55 -8.99 -2.04
CA ARG A 9 -3.16 -7.71 -2.67
C ARG A 9 -2.05 -6.99 -1.93
N GLN A 10 -2.12 -6.92 -0.60
CA GLN A 10 -1.06 -6.33 0.23
C GLN A 10 0.26 -7.11 0.07
N ARG A 11 0.19 -8.44 0.06
CA ARG A 11 1.37 -9.29 -0.19
C ARG A 11 1.96 -9.08 -1.57
N LEU A 12 1.13 -8.97 -2.60
CA LEU A 12 1.57 -8.69 -3.97
C LEU A 12 2.22 -7.31 -4.10
N PHE A 13 1.70 -6.30 -3.38
CA PHE A 13 2.33 -4.98 -3.30
C PHE A 13 3.75 -5.07 -2.75
N GLY A 14 3.92 -5.81 -1.65
CA GLY A 14 5.23 -6.08 -1.07
C GLY A 14 6.19 -6.77 -2.05
N ILE A 15 5.72 -7.81 -2.75
CA ILE A 15 6.53 -8.53 -3.75
C ILE A 15 6.91 -7.62 -4.92
N GLY A 16 6.00 -6.75 -5.38
CA GLY A 16 6.27 -5.76 -6.41
C GLY A 16 7.38 -4.78 -5.99
N LEU A 17 7.37 -4.36 -4.72
CA LEU A 17 8.46 -3.54 -4.17
C LEU A 17 9.78 -4.32 -4.09
N THR A 18 9.76 -5.58 -3.63
CA THR A 18 10.97 -6.42 -3.61
C THR A 18 11.58 -6.56 -5.01
N ASP A 19 10.74 -6.69 -6.04
CA ASP A 19 11.19 -6.76 -7.43
C ASP A 19 11.70 -5.41 -7.97
N LEU A 20 11.03 -4.30 -7.63
CA LEU A 20 11.47 -2.95 -8.00
C LEU A 20 12.88 -2.63 -7.48
N PHE A 21 13.18 -3.05 -6.25
CA PHE A 21 14.48 -2.82 -5.61
C PHE A 21 15.50 -3.94 -5.86
N ALA A 22 15.18 -4.94 -6.68
CA ALA A 22 16.09 -6.04 -6.97
C ALA A 22 17.40 -5.52 -7.60
N GLY A 23 18.54 -5.94 -7.04
CA GLY A 23 19.87 -5.49 -7.49
C GLY A 23 20.22 -4.05 -7.12
N SER A 24 19.42 -3.39 -6.30
CA SER A 24 19.72 -2.08 -5.70
C SER A 24 20.36 -2.21 -4.31
N ALA A 25 20.80 -1.09 -3.72
CA ALA A 25 21.29 -1.03 -2.34
C ALA A 25 20.16 -1.02 -1.30
N TRP A 26 18.92 -1.32 -1.72
CA TRP A 26 17.76 -1.30 -0.85
C TRP A 26 17.21 -2.70 -0.67
N ARG A 27 17.03 -3.09 0.59
CA ARG A 27 16.36 -4.32 0.99
C ARG A 27 14.91 -4.02 1.32
N VAL A 28 14.01 -4.85 0.80
CA VAL A 28 12.58 -4.77 1.12
C VAL A 28 12.22 -5.90 2.08
N GLU A 29 11.76 -5.55 3.26
CA GLU A 29 11.22 -6.48 4.24
C GLU A 29 9.71 -6.33 4.35
N LEU A 30 9.04 -7.45 4.19
CA LEU A 30 7.61 -7.58 4.43
C LEU A 30 7.46 -7.91 5.91
N GLU A 31 6.85 -7.04 6.70
CA GLU A 31 6.74 -7.25 8.14
C GLU A 31 6.11 -8.63 8.41
N LYS A 32 6.86 -9.45 9.16
CA LYS A 32 6.55 -10.84 9.45
C LYS A 32 6.32 -10.97 10.95
N GLU A 33 5.07 -11.30 11.33
CA GLU A 33 4.63 -11.86 12.62
C GLU A 33 5.42 -11.40 13.87
N LEU A 34 5.28 -10.13 14.25
CA LEU A 34 5.68 -9.67 15.59
C LEU A 34 4.65 -10.01 16.69
N ALA A 35 3.55 -10.69 16.32
CA ALA A 35 2.57 -11.23 17.25
C ALA A 35 2.26 -12.69 16.91
N LEU A 36 1.99 -13.51 17.93
CA LEU A 36 1.50 -14.91 17.84
C LEU A 36 0.18 -15.06 17.05
N THR A 37 -0.38 -13.96 16.57
CA THR A 37 -1.52 -13.89 15.65
C THR A 37 -1.01 -13.25 14.38
N SER A 38 -1.22 -13.89 13.23
CA SER A 38 -0.83 -13.40 11.90
C SER A 38 -1.39 -11.98 11.69
N GLN A 39 -0.60 -10.98 12.05
CA GLN A 39 -0.89 -9.59 11.76
C GLN A 39 -0.54 -9.38 10.30
N LEU A 40 -1.47 -8.75 9.60
CA LEU A 40 -1.47 -8.60 8.17
C LEU A 40 -0.23 -7.81 7.73
N LEU A 41 0.12 -7.95 6.46
CA LEU A 41 1.18 -7.16 5.83
C LEU A 41 0.73 -5.70 5.66
N ASP A 42 0.59 -4.99 6.78
CA ASP A 42 0.14 -3.60 6.82
C ASP A 42 1.31 -2.62 6.60
N VAL A 43 2.55 -3.08 6.79
CA VAL A 43 3.76 -2.28 6.60
C VAL A 43 4.83 -3.04 5.80
N VAL A 44 5.46 -2.32 4.87
CA VAL A 44 6.65 -2.73 4.13
C VAL A 44 7.80 -1.83 4.55
N ILE A 45 8.96 -2.42 4.81
CA ILE A 45 10.16 -1.71 5.22
C ILE A 45 11.14 -1.71 4.04
N ILE A 46 11.64 -0.54 3.69
CA ILE A 46 12.69 -0.36 2.69
C ILE A 46 13.91 0.19 3.43
N GLU A 47 14.94 -0.66 3.57
CA GLU A 47 16.15 -0.37 4.33
C GLU A 47 17.35 -0.26 3.39
N HIS A 48 18.20 0.74 3.62
CA HIS A 48 19.45 0.90 2.88
C HIS A 48 20.51 -0.08 3.41
N ASP A 49 21.07 -0.90 2.52
CA ASP A 49 22.24 -1.73 2.78
C ASP A 49 23.49 -1.05 2.19
N PRO A 50 24.29 -0.35 3.01
CA PRO A 50 25.48 0.36 2.53
C PRO A 50 26.60 -0.59 2.05
N ALA A 51 26.54 -1.88 2.39
CA ALA A 51 27.53 -2.86 1.96
C ALA A 51 27.22 -3.44 0.56
N ALA A 52 26.01 -3.21 0.05
CA ALA A 52 25.60 -3.71 -1.26
C ALA A 52 26.19 -2.85 -2.40
N ALA A 53 27.05 -3.46 -3.23
CA ALA A 53 27.44 -2.87 -4.51
C ALA A 53 26.23 -2.92 -5.46
N ALA A 54 25.72 -1.75 -5.83
CA ALA A 54 24.40 -1.68 -6.46
C ALA A 54 24.25 -0.57 -7.50
N ARG A 55 23.34 -0.81 -8.45
CA ARG A 55 22.88 0.20 -9.41
C ARG A 55 21.77 1.04 -8.76
N PRO A 56 21.75 2.38 -8.94
CA PRO A 56 20.62 3.18 -8.49
C PRO A 56 19.35 2.78 -9.26
N PRO A 57 18.25 2.44 -8.56
CA PRO A 57 16.99 2.09 -9.21
C PRO A 57 16.34 3.33 -9.82
N VAL A 58 15.59 3.15 -10.91
CA VAL A 58 14.65 4.17 -11.36
C VAL A 58 13.45 4.13 -10.43
N LEU A 59 13.33 5.14 -9.57
CA LEU A 59 12.29 5.19 -8.56
C LEU A 59 11.00 5.78 -9.14
N PRO A 60 9.83 5.22 -8.76
CA PRO A 60 8.56 5.83 -9.08
C PRO A 60 8.33 7.06 -8.20
N ASP A 61 7.45 7.93 -8.65
CA ASP A 61 7.17 9.21 -8.01
C ASP A 61 6.75 9.01 -6.54
N GLY A 62 7.31 9.84 -5.66
CA GLY A 62 7.10 9.76 -4.21
C GLY A 62 8.13 8.90 -3.47
N LEU A 63 8.93 8.08 -4.15
CA LEU A 63 10.05 7.37 -3.52
C LEU A 63 11.39 8.09 -3.67
N GLU A 64 11.43 9.30 -4.22
CA GLU A 64 12.67 10.07 -4.29
C GLU A 64 13.15 10.48 -2.89
N GLY A 65 14.46 10.39 -2.66
CA GLY A 65 15.06 10.82 -1.39
C GLY A 65 14.75 9.90 -0.21
N LEU A 66 14.63 8.59 -0.46
CA LEU A 66 14.55 7.58 0.61
C LEU A 66 15.62 7.82 1.69
N ARG A 67 15.19 7.72 2.94
CA ARG A 67 16.08 7.72 4.11
C ARG A 67 16.64 6.33 4.35
N PRO A 68 17.64 6.14 5.23
CA PRO A 68 18.16 4.81 5.53
C PRO A 68 17.09 3.78 5.90
N HIS A 69 16.00 4.21 6.55
CA HIS A 69 14.85 3.37 6.88
C HIS A 69 13.54 4.02 6.41
N ASN A 70 12.72 3.30 5.66
CA ASN A 70 11.44 3.81 5.16
C ASN A 70 10.34 2.79 5.45
N LEU A 71 9.27 3.23 6.10
CA LEU A 71 8.12 2.38 6.40
C LEU A 71 6.93 2.83 5.55
N LEU A 72 6.37 1.88 4.81
CA LEU A 72 5.30 2.09 3.86
C LEU A 72 4.07 1.31 4.29
N THR A 73 2.94 1.98 4.50
CA THR A 73 1.64 1.29 4.49
C THR A 73 0.97 1.41 3.13
N TYR A 74 0.23 0.39 2.71
CA TYR A 74 -0.53 0.40 1.47
C TYR A 74 -2.00 0.06 1.71
N LYS A 75 -2.89 0.94 1.25
CA LYS A 75 -4.34 0.72 1.29
C LYS A 75 -4.90 0.62 -0.12
N SER A 76 -5.44 -0.57 -0.41
CA SER A 76 -6.00 -0.93 -1.71
C SER A 76 -7.31 -0.17 -1.99
N ARG A 77 -7.88 -0.34 -3.18
CA ARG A 77 -9.20 0.22 -3.50
C ARG A 77 -10.34 -0.31 -2.62
N HIS A 78 -10.14 -1.33 -1.81
CA HIS A 78 -11.18 -1.83 -0.91
C HIS A 78 -10.98 -1.35 0.53
N GLU A 79 -9.91 -0.62 0.79
CA GLU A 79 -9.57 -0.07 2.09
C GLU A 79 -9.46 1.45 1.99
N ALA A 80 -9.81 2.14 3.07
CA ALA A 80 -9.52 3.55 3.21
C ALA A 80 -8.16 3.70 3.90
N LEU A 81 -7.38 4.69 3.48
CA LEU A 81 -6.35 5.24 4.34
C LEU A 81 -7.03 6.25 5.28
N ASP A 82 -7.12 5.91 6.56
CA ASP A 82 -7.78 6.68 7.60
C ASP A 82 -6.81 7.00 8.75
N ALA A 83 -7.32 7.69 9.77
CA ALA A 83 -6.55 8.09 10.95
C ALA A 83 -5.91 6.89 11.65
N TRP A 84 -6.68 5.80 11.80
CA TRP A 84 -6.22 4.58 12.46
C TRP A 84 -5.05 3.95 11.71
N ALA A 85 -5.11 3.87 10.39
CA ALA A 85 -4.00 3.36 9.57
C ALA A 85 -2.71 4.19 9.72
N LEU A 86 -2.81 5.50 9.95
CA LEU A 86 -1.63 6.32 10.23
C LEU A 86 -1.06 6.06 11.63
N ASP A 87 -1.93 5.91 12.63
CA ASP A 87 -1.53 5.59 13.99
C ASP A 87 -0.84 4.21 14.04
N GLU A 88 -1.35 3.22 13.29
CA GLU A 88 -0.70 1.92 13.10
C GLU A 88 0.69 2.06 12.48
N LEU A 89 0.82 2.80 11.37
CA LEU A 89 2.11 3.04 10.71
C LEU A 89 3.13 3.69 11.66
N ILE A 90 2.70 4.69 12.44
CA ILE A 90 3.54 5.35 13.43
C ILE A 90 3.95 4.35 14.52
N GLY A 91 3.00 3.56 15.04
CA GLY A 91 3.27 2.51 16.02
C GLY A 91 4.32 1.50 15.54
N HIS A 92 4.17 1.02 14.31
CA HIS A 92 5.15 0.14 13.67
C HIS A 92 6.51 0.81 13.53
N SER A 93 6.56 2.09 13.14
CA SER A 93 7.83 2.82 13.04
C SER A 93 8.57 2.94 14.37
N VAL A 94 7.84 3.15 15.46
CA VAL A 94 8.41 3.21 16.81
C VAL A 94 8.96 1.84 17.21
N ASN A 95 8.22 0.76 16.94
CA ASN A 95 8.66 -0.59 17.25
C ASN A 95 9.89 -1.00 16.42
N TYR A 96 9.85 -0.78 15.11
CA TYR A 96 10.97 -1.06 14.21
C TYR A 96 12.22 -0.28 14.63
N ARG A 97 12.11 1.02 14.93
CA ARG A 97 13.26 1.82 15.40
C ARG A 97 13.87 1.31 16.70
N LYS A 98 13.08 0.72 17.61
CA LYS A 98 13.58 0.05 18.82
C LYS A 98 14.31 -1.26 18.50
N LEU A 99 13.82 -2.02 17.52
CA LEU A 99 14.45 -3.26 17.07
C LEU A 99 15.77 -3.00 16.34
N SER A 100 15.84 -1.95 15.53
CA SER A 100 17.05 -1.50 14.82
C SER A 100 18.04 -0.75 15.70
N ALA A 101 17.82 -0.69 17.02
CA ALA A 101 18.72 -0.02 17.94
C ALA A 101 20.08 -0.75 17.99
N VAL A 102 21.15 0.00 17.79
CA VAL A 102 22.52 -0.51 17.80
C VAL A 102 23.06 -0.60 19.22
N PRO A 103 24.02 -1.49 19.51
CA PRO A 103 24.75 -1.44 20.79
C PRO A 103 25.32 -0.04 21.00
N ALA A 104 25.08 0.56 22.16
CA ALA A 104 25.79 1.76 22.53
C ALA A 104 27.26 1.39 22.71
N ALA A 105 28.16 2.04 21.97
CA ALA A 105 29.59 1.90 22.21
C ALA A 105 29.85 2.26 23.69
N GLU A 106 30.50 1.33 24.38
CA GLU A 106 30.72 1.22 25.83
C GLU A 106 30.61 2.52 26.63
N ALA A 107 29.69 2.55 27.61
CA ALA A 107 30.00 3.25 28.85
C ALA A 107 31.08 2.42 29.54
N ALA A 108 32.31 2.92 29.52
CA ALA A 108 33.39 2.39 30.34
C ALA A 108 32.94 2.40 31.81
N GLU A 109 32.67 1.22 32.38
CA GLU A 109 33.24 0.75 33.65
C GLU A 109 32.67 -0.64 34.04
N PRO A 110 33.50 -1.55 34.58
CA PRO A 110 33.04 -2.83 35.10
C PRO A 110 32.39 -2.63 36.47
N THR A 111 31.07 -2.79 36.57
CA THR A 111 30.40 -2.82 37.88
C THR A 111 30.70 -4.14 38.58
N VAL A 112 31.45 -4.07 39.68
CA VAL A 112 31.66 -5.16 40.64
C VAL A 112 30.30 -5.55 41.22
N GLY A 113 29.82 -6.76 40.92
CA GLY A 113 28.59 -7.30 41.52
C GLY A 113 27.60 -7.91 40.52
N GLY A 114 28.02 -8.99 39.84
CA GLY A 114 27.19 -10.19 39.62
C GLY A 114 25.79 -10.09 38.99
N VAL A 115 25.41 -9.01 38.30
CA VAL A 115 24.21 -8.98 37.46
C VAL A 115 24.62 -8.55 36.07
N ALA A 116 24.46 -9.45 35.09
CA ALA A 116 24.70 -9.14 33.69
C ALA A 116 23.75 -8.00 33.26
N GLN A 117 24.26 -6.77 33.19
CA GLN A 117 23.51 -5.66 32.63
C GLN A 117 23.30 -5.95 31.15
N GLN A 118 22.04 -5.92 30.69
CA GLN A 118 21.74 -5.97 29.27
C GLN A 118 22.49 -4.83 28.57
N PRO A 119 23.15 -5.11 27.42
CA PRO A 119 23.89 -4.07 26.71
C PRO A 119 22.94 -2.92 26.39
N THR A 120 23.31 -1.70 26.81
CA THR A 120 22.53 -0.50 26.53
C THR A 120 22.45 -0.33 25.02
N ARG A 121 21.23 -0.27 24.47
CA ARG A 121 21.02 -0.04 23.04
C ARG A 121 20.72 1.43 22.80
N ARG A 122 21.39 2.02 21.81
CA ARG A 122 21.16 3.39 21.37
C ARG A 122 20.16 3.37 20.21
N LEU A 123 19.08 4.15 20.35
CA LEU A 123 18.14 4.37 19.26
C LEU A 123 18.82 5.17 18.13
N LEU A 124 18.62 4.72 16.90
CA LEU A 124 19.01 5.47 15.71
C LEU A 124 18.28 6.83 15.67
N PRO A 125 18.87 7.89 15.08
CA PRO A 125 18.23 9.19 14.94
C PRO A 125 16.87 9.14 14.22
N GLY A 126 15.92 9.98 14.65
CA GLY A 126 14.58 10.00 14.03
C GLY A 126 14.59 10.47 12.56
N HIS A 127 15.58 11.27 12.17
CA HIS A 127 15.71 11.74 10.79
C HIS A 127 16.24 10.67 9.83
N ASP A 128 16.67 9.50 10.32
CA ASP A 128 17.02 8.35 9.48
C ASP A 128 15.78 7.55 9.04
N PHE A 129 14.61 7.88 9.57
CA PHE A 129 13.34 7.19 9.30
C PHE A 129 12.42 8.08 8.47
N GLN A 130 11.80 7.49 7.45
CA GLN A 130 10.72 8.10 6.66
C GLN A 130 9.44 7.27 6.80
N LEU A 131 8.30 7.96 6.91
CA LEU A 131 6.98 7.34 6.84
C LEU A 131 6.34 7.66 5.50
N CYS A 132 5.79 6.63 4.86
CA CYS A 132 5.13 6.72 3.58
C CYS A 132 3.78 6.00 3.66
N ALA A 133 2.73 6.61 3.11
CA ALA A 133 1.42 6.02 2.99
C ALA A 133 1.03 5.98 1.52
N VAL A 134 0.72 4.80 1.01
CA VAL A 134 0.33 4.58 -0.39
C VAL A 134 -1.15 4.27 -0.42
N ALA A 135 -1.93 5.08 -1.13
CA ALA A 135 -3.37 4.94 -1.22
C ALA A 135 -3.80 4.77 -2.68
N ALA A 136 -4.54 3.70 -2.96
CA ALA A 136 -5.09 3.48 -4.30
C ALA A 136 -6.08 4.59 -4.72
N ARG A 137 -6.71 5.27 -3.75
CA ARG A 137 -7.59 6.43 -3.94
C ARG A 137 -7.21 7.57 -3.01
N LYS A 138 -7.49 8.80 -3.43
CA LYS A 138 -7.29 9.98 -2.58
C LYS A 138 -8.11 9.87 -1.28
N PRO A 139 -7.49 9.89 -0.10
CA PRO A 139 -8.18 9.72 1.17
C PRO A 139 -8.84 11.04 1.61
N ARG A 140 -9.92 11.42 0.90
CA ARG A 140 -10.58 12.73 1.07
C ARG A 140 -11.00 13.05 2.50
N ALA A 141 -11.44 12.05 3.26
CA ALA A 141 -11.82 12.26 4.66
C ALA A 141 -10.61 12.64 5.52
N LEU A 142 -9.56 11.82 5.47
CA LEU A 142 -8.31 12.08 6.17
C LEU A 142 -7.69 13.43 5.78
N CYS A 143 -7.66 13.77 4.50
CA CYS A 143 -7.09 15.04 4.03
C CYS A 143 -7.92 16.28 4.41
N ARG A 144 -9.18 16.13 4.82
CA ARG A 144 -9.95 17.26 5.37
C ARG A 144 -9.56 17.56 6.81
N ASP A 145 -9.23 16.51 7.55
CA ASP A 145 -9.01 16.59 9.00
C ASP A 145 -7.52 16.75 9.35
N ALA A 146 -6.63 16.43 8.41
CA ALA A 146 -5.17 16.56 8.54
C ALA A 146 -4.58 17.63 7.61
N ASP A 147 -3.40 18.13 7.95
CA ASP A 147 -2.65 19.07 7.10
C ASP A 147 -1.99 18.30 5.95
N CYS A 148 -2.72 18.18 4.84
CA CYS A 148 -2.30 17.48 3.64
C CYS A 148 -1.94 18.49 2.54
N ARG A 149 -0.64 18.69 2.32
CA ARG A 149 -0.11 19.69 1.39
C ARG A 149 0.36 19.01 0.10
N SER A 150 -0.10 19.50 -1.05
CA SER A 150 0.41 19.03 -2.34
C SER A 150 1.87 19.43 -2.50
N THR A 151 2.69 18.51 -3.00
CA THR A 151 4.02 18.84 -3.49
C THR A 151 3.94 19.39 -4.92
N ALA A 152 5.09 19.58 -5.58
CA ALA A 152 5.15 19.89 -7.00
C ALA A 152 4.53 18.80 -7.90
N LEU A 153 4.44 17.56 -7.39
CA LEU A 153 3.78 16.45 -8.06
C LEU A 153 2.34 16.30 -7.54
N PRO A 154 1.30 16.39 -8.39
CA PRO A 154 -0.11 16.42 -7.96
C PRO A 154 -0.61 15.20 -7.18
N SER A 155 0.07 14.05 -7.32
CA SER A 155 -0.27 12.80 -6.64
C SER A 155 0.50 12.57 -5.34
N ILE A 156 1.46 13.43 -5.03
CA ILE A 156 2.36 13.29 -3.89
C ILE A 156 2.08 14.44 -2.93
N PHE A 157 1.82 14.10 -1.67
CA PHE A 157 1.46 15.04 -0.63
C PHE A 157 2.38 14.88 0.59
N ASP A 158 2.71 15.99 1.22
CA ASP A 158 3.26 16.02 2.56
C ASP A 158 2.07 16.08 3.54
N LEU A 159 1.84 14.98 4.26
CA LEU A 159 0.76 14.82 5.22
C LEU A 159 1.32 14.89 6.64
N ARG A 160 0.89 15.89 7.40
CA ARG A 160 1.25 16.00 8.81
C ARG A 160 0.16 15.37 9.69
N TRP A 161 0.55 14.37 10.48
CA TRP A 161 -0.30 13.68 11.44
C TRP A 161 0.34 13.70 12.83
N GLY A 162 -0.25 14.47 13.76
CA GLY A 162 0.35 14.77 15.04
C GLY A 162 1.70 15.48 14.88
N LEU A 163 2.79 14.82 15.32
CA LEU A 163 4.17 15.31 15.21
C LEU A 163 4.94 14.69 14.04
N HIS A 164 4.30 13.84 13.24
CA HIS A 164 4.95 13.08 12.18
C HIS A 164 4.60 13.66 10.81
N ASP A 165 5.63 13.83 9.99
CA ASP A 165 5.47 14.11 8.57
C ASP A 165 5.47 12.76 7.82
N ILE A 166 4.42 12.52 7.05
CA ILE A 166 4.17 11.30 6.30
C ILE A 166 4.06 11.67 4.83
N ARG A 167 4.80 11.00 3.96
CA ARG A 167 4.62 11.17 2.52
C ARG A 167 3.44 10.35 2.04
N LEU A 168 2.41 11.01 1.52
CA LEU A 168 1.23 10.36 0.95
C LEU A 168 1.38 10.26 -0.58
N ILE A 169 1.29 9.03 -1.10
CA ILE A 169 1.33 8.72 -2.53
C ILE A 169 -0.06 8.23 -2.96
N VAL A 170 -0.72 8.98 -3.84
CA VAL A 170 -2.07 8.65 -4.34
C VAL A 170 -1.99 8.04 -5.74
N LEU A 171 -2.17 6.72 -5.83
CA LEU A 171 -1.99 5.97 -7.08
C LEU A 171 -3.04 6.31 -8.15
N GLY A 172 -4.25 6.68 -7.73
CA GLY A 172 -5.32 7.10 -8.65
C GLY A 172 -5.01 8.40 -9.40
N ASP A 173 -4.16 9.25 -8.82
CA ASP A 173 -3.85 10.58 -9.34
C ASP A 173 -2.43 10.64 -9.94
N ILE A 174 -1.66 9.54 -9.89
CA ILE A 174 -0.26 9.52 -10.31
C ILE A 174 -0.08 9.83 -11.79
N GLU A 175 1.02 10.45 -12.18
CA GLU A 175 1.30 10.71 -13.60
C GLU A 175 1.46 9.37 -14.34
N GLN A 176 0.80 9.23 -15.50
CA GLN A 176 1.03 8.08 -16.37
C GLN A 176 2.40 8.23 -17.03
N HIS A 177 3.38 7.50 -16.52
CA HIS A 177 4.75 7.55 -16.98
C HIS A 177 5.41 6.17 -16.77
N PRO A 178 6.32 5.71 -17.66
CA PRO A 178 6.96 4.39 -17.50
C PRO A 178 7.62 4.15 -16.14
N ARG A 179 8.16 5.20 -15.50
CA ARG A 179 8.72 5.11 -14.13
C ARG A 179 7.69 4.77 -13.05
N ASN A 180 6.43 5.16 -13.27
CA ASN A 180 5.31 4.92 -12.37
C ASN A 180 4.57 3.61 -12.67
N ALA A 181 5.03 2.83 -13.66
CA ALA A 181 4.47 1.52 -13.95
C ALA A 181 4.36 0.58 -12.73
N PRO A 182 5.32 0.55 -11.77
CA PRO A 182 5.16 -0.24 -10.54
C PRO A 182 3.95 0.20 -9.71
N TRP A 183 3.70 1.51 -9.62
CA TRP A 183 2.56 2.11 -8.90
C TRP A 183 1.23 1.83 -9.56
N GLU A 184 1.20 1.91 -10.87
CA GLU A 184 -0.03 1.74 -11.62
C GLU A 184 -0.59 0.31 -11.56
N LEU A 185 0.26 -0.71 -11.41
CA LEU A 185 -0.16 -2.10 -11.17
C LEU A 185 -1.05 -2.26 -9.92
N PHE A 186 -0.89 -1.37 -8.94
CA PHE A 186 -1.65 -1.39 -7.68
C PHE A 186 -2.72 -0.30 -7.61
N SER A 187 -2.99 0.38 -8.73
CA SER A 187 -4.04 1.39 -8.80
C SER A 187 -5.45 0.81 -8.61
N ALA A 188 -6.40 1.67 -8.26
CA ALA A 188 -7.82 1.34 -8.30
C ALA A 188 -8.41 1.37 -9.72
N ASP A 189 -7.74 2.06 -10.64
CA ASP A 189 -8.16 2.30 -12.02
C ASP A 189 -7.56 1.26 -12.98
N ILE A 190 -8.42 0.60 -13.75
CA ILE A 190 -8.00 -0.44 -14.69
C ILE A 190 -7.11 0.11 -15.81
N GLU A 191 -7.34 1.31 -16.33
CA GLU A 191 -6.53 1.81 -17.45
C GLU A 191 -5.10 2.07 -16.99
N ARG A 192 -4.94 2.50 -15.73
CA ARG A 192 -3.64 2.56 -15.06
C ARG A 192 -3.04 1.17 -14.90
N ILE A 193 -3.78 0.21 -14.37
CA ILE A 193 -3.29 -1.17 -14.24
C ILE A 193 -2.82 -1.73 -15.60
N ARG A 194 -3.54 -1.46 -16.69
CA ARG A 194 -3.14 -1.86 -18.05
C ARG A 194 -1.87 -1.15 -18.50
N HIS A 195 -1.75 0.15 -18.22
CA HIS A 195 -0.52 0.89 -18.52
C HIS A 195 0.67 0.32 -17.75
N GLY A 196 0.51 0.07 -16.45
CA GLY A 196 1.50 -0.56 -15.58
C GLY A 196 1.93 -1.93 -16.10
N ALA A 197 0.98 -2.80 -16.46
CA ALA A 197 1.27 -4.13 -17.01
C ALA A 197 2.03 -4.06 -18.35
N ARG A 198 1.81 -3.03 -19.16
CA ARG A 198 2.51 -2.84 -20.45
C ARG A 198 3.94 -2.34 -20.28
N HIS A 199 4.19 -1.51 -19.27
CA HIS A 199 5.47 -0.79 -19.11
C HIS A 199 6.35 -1.35 -18.01
N TYR A 200 5.78 -2.02 -17.01
CA TYR A 200 6.56 -2.66 -15.96
C TYR A 200 7.35 -3.82 -16.55
N ARG A 201 8.62 -3.91 -16.16
CA ARG A 201 9.54 -4.96 -16.56
C ARG A 201 10.04 -5.63 -15.29
N PRO A 202 9.47 -6.80 -14.94
CA PRO A 202 9.90 -7.52 -13.76
C PRO A 202 11.39 -7.87 -13.83
N HIS A 203 12.10 -7.76 -12.71
CA HIS A 203 13.49 -8.16 -12.62
C HIS A 203 13.63 -9.66 -12.30
N ARG A 204 12.60 -10.25 -11.68
CA ARG A 204 12.55 -11.64 -11.24
C ARG A 204 11.39 -12.41 -11.88
N PRO A 205 11.60 -13.65 -12.34
CA PRO A 205 10.53 -14.48 -12.91
C PRO A 205 9.36 -14.73 -11.96
N GLU A 206 9.62 -14.84 -10.65
CA GLU A 206 8.56 -15.07 -9.66
C GLU A 206 7.65 -13.84 -9.52
N ALA A 207 8.20 -12.64 -9.63
CA ALA A 207 7.45 -11.40 -9.60
C ALA A 207 6.58 -11.25 -10.87
N GLU A 208 7.10 -11.65 -12.03
CA GLU A 208 6.34 -11.64 -13.29
C GLU A 208 5.05 -12.47 -13.19
N ALA A 209 5.15 -13.72 -12.75
CA ALA A 209 3.99 -14.61 -12.63
C ALA A 209 2.92 -14.05 -11.66
N LEU A 210 3.36 -13.49 -10.54
CA LEU A 210 2.48 -12.93 -9.51
C LEU A 210 1.81 -11.62 -9.94
N LEU A 211 2.53 -10.76 -10.66
CA LEU A 211 1.97 -9.52 -11.21
C LEU A 211 1.02 -9.81 -12.38
N TYR A 212 1.30 -10.84 -13.17
CA TYR A 212 0.37 -11.32 -14.18
C TYR A 212 -0.92 -11.88 -13.56
N GLU A 213 -0.82 -12.62 -12.44
CA GLU A 213 -1.99 -13.07 -11.67
C GLU A 213 -2.83 -11.88 -11.16
N LEU A 214 -2.19 -10.82 -10.67
CA LEU A 214 -2.86 -9.59 -10.25
C LEU A 214 -3.67 -8.97 -11.40
N TYR A 215 -3.07 -8.88 -12.58
CA TYR A 215 -3.72 -8.35 -13.77
C TYR A 215 -4.95 -9.16 -14.16
N LEU A 216 -4.83 -10.50 -14.21
CA LEU A 216 -5.96 -11.38 -14.51
C LEU A 216 -7.10 -11.25 -13.50
N ARG A 217 -6.78 -11.13 -12.21
CA ARG A 217 -7.80 -10.90 -11.17
C ARG A 217 -8.50 -9.56 -11.33
N CYS A 218 -7.78 -8.49 -11.66
CA CYS A 218 -8.39 -7.21 -11.96
C CYS A 218 -9.37 -7.32 -13.13
N LYS A 219 -9.01 -8.08 -14.17
CA LYS A 219 -9.88 -8.36 -15.32
C LYS A 219 -11.14 -9.14 -14.98
N LEU A 220 -11.03 -10.15 -14.12
CA LEU A 220 -12.19 -10.91 -13.65
C LEU A 220 -13.12 -10.02 -12.80
N GLU A 221 -12.55 -9.18 -11.93
CA GLU A 221 -13.32 -8.21 -11.14
C GLU A 221 -14.11 -7.23 -12.03
N GLU A 222 -13.56 -6.80 -13.18
CA GLU A 222 -14.30 -5.98 -14.17
C GLU A 222 -15.49 -6.72 -14.77
N LEU A 223 -15.27 -7.97 -15.18
CA LEU A 223 -16.29 -8.79 -15.83
C LEU A 223 -17.46 -9.09 -14.87
N ASP A 224 -17.16 -9.39 -13.61
CA ASP A 224 -18.20 -9.62 -12.59
C ASP A 224 -19.06 -8.37 -12.37
N ILE A 225 -18.44 -7.19 -12.29
CA ILE A 225 -19.17 -5.91 -12.15
C ILE A 225 -20.04 -5.66 -13.39
N ALA A 226 -19.49 -5.84 -14.59
CA ALA A 226 -20.22 -5.65 -15.84
C ALA A 226 -21.44 -6.59 -15.94
N LEU A 227 -21.26 -7.88 -15.59
CA LEU A 227 -22.35 -8.86 -15.59
C LEU A 227 -23.42 -8.55 -14.54
N GLN A 228 -23.04 -8.05 -13.36
CA GLN A 228 -23.99 -7.61 -12.33
C GLN A 228 -24.83 -6.42 -12.81
N LEU A 229 -24.22 -5.43 -13.46
CA LEU A 229 -24.93 -4.25 -13.98
C LEU A 229 -25.95 -4.64 -15.06
N VAL A 230 -25.57 -5.52 -15.99
CA VAL A 230 -26.49 -6.05 -17.02
C VAL A 230 -27.61 -6.90 -16.41
N GLY A 231 -27.30 -7.69 -15.38
CA GLY A 231 -28.30 -8.47 -14.63
C GLY A 231 -29.28 -7.63 -13.80
N THR A 232 -28.89 -6.41 -13.39
CA THR A 232 -29.78 -5.47 -12.70
C THR A 232 -30.73 -4.73 -13.64
N GLU A 233 -30.33 -4.46 -14.89
CA GLU A 233 -31.22 -3.84 -15.88
C GLU A 233 -32.37 -4.78 -16.30
N HIS A 234 -32.11 -6.09 -16.35
CA HIS A 234 -33.16 -7.09 -16.63
C HIS A 234 -34.14 -7.32 -15.46
N ARG A 235 -33.88 -6.77 -14.27
CA ARG A 235 -34.76 -6.92 -13.09
C ARG A 235 -35.73 -5.76 -12.87
N LEU A 236 -35.69 -4.72 -13.70
CA LEU A 236 -36.60 -3.56 -13.63
C LEU A 236 -37.68 -3.53 -14.73
N ILE A 237 -37.75 -4.54 -15.60
CA ILE A 237 -38.82 -4.68 -16.60
C ILE A 237 -39.59 -5.98 -16.33
N GLY A 238 -40.38 -5.99 -15.26
CA GLY A 238 -41.45 -6.97 -15.05
C GLY A 238 -42.77 -6.41 -15.58
N PRO A 239 -43.54 -7.12 -16.44
CA PRO A 239 -44.76 -6.58 -16.99
C PRO A 239 -45.83 -6.54 -15.89
N ARG A 240 -46.30 -5.34 -15.55
CA ARG A 240 -47.49 -5.16 -14.71
C ARG A 240 -48.73 -5.40 -15.59
N MET A 241 -48.98 -6.67 -15.90
CA MET A 241 -50.18 -7.11 -16.60
C MET A 241 -51.36 -6.97 -15.62
N ARG A 242 -52.04 -5.82 -15.64
CA ARG A 242 -53.37 -5.70 -15.04
C ARG A 242 -54.35 -6.43 -15.96
N LEU A 243 -54.81 -7.60 -15.55
CA LEU A 243 -56.02 -8.19 -16.10
C LEU A 243 -57.18 -7.24 -15.75
N ARG A 244 -57.68 -6.51 -16.75
CA ARG A 244 -59.00 -5.87 -16.69
C ARG A 244 -60.03 -6.95 -17.01
N GLU A 245 -60.93 -7.20 -16.08
CA GLU A 245 -62.14 -7.99 -16.32
C GLU A 245 -63.02 -7.32 -17.41
N PRO A 246 -63.70 -8.10 -18.26
CA PRO A 246 -64.63 -7.55 -19.23
C PRO A 246 -65.97 -7.21 -18.55
N PHE A 247 -66.33 -5.92 -18.59
CA PHE A 247 -67.69 -5.45 -18.34
C PHE A 247 -68.63 -5.96 -19.44
N TYR A 248 -69.59 -6.81 -19.09
CA TYR A 248 -70.76 -7.08 -19.93
C TYR A 248 -71.73 -5.89 -19.81
N HIS A 249 -71.91 -5.18 -20.92
CA HIS A 249 -73.01 -4.23 -21.11
C HIS A 249 -74.33 -5.00 -21.20
N ARG A 250 -75.27 -4.72 -20.28
CA ARG A 250 -76.70 -4.89 -20.54
C ARG A 250 -77.22 -3.60 -21.18
N SER A 251 -77.98 -3.72 -22.26
CA SER A 251 -78.90 -2.68 -22.72
C SER A 251 -80.19 -3.36 -23.18
N ILE A 252 -81.26 -2.93 -22.50
CA ILE A 252 -82.70 -3.05 -22.82
C ILE A 252 -83.30 -4.45 -22.69
#